data_AF-X1HVW1-F1
#
_entry.id   AF-X1HVW1-F1
#
_cell.length_a   1.000
_cell.length_b   1.000
_cell.length_c   1.000
_cell.angle_alpha   90.00
_cell.angle_beta   90.00
_cell.angle_gamma   90.00
#
_symmetry.space_group_name_H-M   'P 1'
#
loop_
_entity.id
_entity.type
_entity.pdbx_description
1 polymer ?
#
loop_
_entity_poly.entity_id
_entity_poly.type
_entity_poly.pdbx_seq_one_letter_code
_entity_poly.pdbx_strand_id
1 'polypeptide(L)'
;MSRLRIEQTQTLQMRQELRQILRIEQANLLEMPESEFHRLITEIEQSPLFKKLYQGEKLIHYQRFPRTDISSSFYQLKEEMVADRGSMDVESLLLNKEHIIRQIQKLGLEKFKRYFLFPESGMNLEEIARECGLDVSEVRKMNKLIDELSIMSEFYHPSNVTSGGIHYSKVASVEKDEKGFVIGYFSASVARGRYSIDYERFEELK
;
A
#
# COMPACT_ATOMS: atom_id res chain seq x y z
N MET A 1 29.80 42.99 1.18
CA MET A 1 29.81 42.04 0.05
C MET A 1 30.41 40.66 0.38
N SER A 2 31.36 40.52 1.31
CA SER A 2 31.93 39.21 1.69
C SER A 2 30.98 38.29 2.47
N ARG A 3 30.18 38.84 3.38
CA ARG A 3 29.23 38.07 4.24
C ARG A 3 28.12 37.36 3.42
N LEU A 4 27.53 38.06 2.45
CA LEU A 4 26.54 37.49 1.52
C LEU A 4 27.12 36.33 0.69
N ARG A 5 28.39 36.42 0.27
CA ARG A 5 29.07 35.36 -0.49
C ARG A 5 29.33 34.11 0.37
N ILE A 6 29.66 34.29 1.65
CA ILE A 6 29.88 33.19 2.59
C ILE A 6 28.56 32.45 2.88
N GLU A 7 27.49 33.18 3.17
CA GLU A 7 26.15 32.60 3.40
C GLU A 7 25.62 31.86 2.15
N GLN A 8 25.83 32.42 0.96
CA GLN A 8 25.46 31.75 -0.30
C GLN A 8 26.26 30.47 -0.55
N THR A 9 27.56 30.47 -0.25
CA THR A 9 28.42 29.30 -0.43
C THR A 9 28.07 28.19 0.56
N GLN A 10 27.79 28.53 1.82
CA GLN A 10 27.33 27.59 2.86
C GLN A 10 25.96 26.98 2.51
N THR A 11 25.04 27.80 2.01
CA THR A 11 23.71 27.32 1.55
C THR A 11 23.86 26.36 0.36
N LEU A 12 24.79 26.64 -0.56
CA LEU A 12 25.04 25.76 -1.71
C LEU A 12 25.64 24.42 -1.30
N GLN A 13 26.62 24.44 -0.37
CA GLN A 13 27.25 23.24 0.18
C GLN A 13 26.24 22.39 0.95
N MET A 14 25.45 23.00 1.83
CA MET A 14 24.38 22.31 2.56
C MET A 14 23.36 21.66 1.62
N ARG A 15 22.96 22.34 0.53
CA ARG A 15 22.07 21.76 -0.49
C ARG A 15 22.70 20.59 -1.22
N GLN A 16 24.00 20.64 -1.49
CA GLN A 16 24.73 19.54 -2.14
C GLN A 16 24.85 18.32 -1.21
N GLU A 17 25.18 18.54 0.06
CA GLU A 17 25.23 17.49 1.09
C GLU A 17 23.85 16.85 1.29
N LEU A 18 22.80 17.64 1.44
CA LEU A 18 21.42 17.14 1.52
C LEU A 18 21.04 16.31 0.29
N ARG A 19 21.41 16.75 -0.91
CA ARG A 19 21.15 16.00 -2.14
C ARG A 19 21.88 14.66 -2.17
N GLN A 20 23.11 14.61 -1.64
CA GLN A 20 23.86 13.36 -1.54
C GLN A 20 23.24 12.42 -0.52
N ILE A 21 22.87 12.92 0.67
CA ILE A 21 22.17 12.14 1.70
C ILE A 21 20.88 11.56 1.12
N LEU A 22 20.05 12.37 0.45
CA LEU A 22 18.81 11.91 -0.17
C LEU A 22 19.04 10.81 -1.22
N ARG A 23 20.15 10.85 -1.96
CA ARG A 23 20.50 9.79 -2.92
C ARG A 23 20.92 8.51 -2.23
N ILE A 24 21.66 8.60 -1.13
CA ILE A 24 22.05 7.46 -0.31
C ILE A 24 20.79 6.82 0.29
N GLU A 25 19.90 7.62 0.86
CA GLU A 25 18.62 7.13 1.38
C GLU A 25 17.77 6.47 0.29
N GLN A 26 17.72 7.04 -0.92
CA GLN A 26 17.04 6.40 -2.05
C GLN A 26 17.66 5.05 -2.43
N ALA A 27 18.99 4.96 -2.47
CA ALA A 27 19.66 3.69 -2.75
C ALA A 27 19.38 2.66 -1.65
N ASN A 28 19.44 3.07 -0.38
CA ASN A 28 19.11 2.22 0.76
C ASN A 28 17.68 1.69 0.69
N LEU A 29 16.71 2.52 0.28
CA LEU A 29 15.32 2.10 0.09
C LEU A 29 15.16 1.12 -1.08
N LEU A 30 15.95 1.25 -2.15
CA LEU A 30 15.91 0.34 -3.30
C LEU A 30 16.59 -1.01 -3.03
N GLU A 31 17.58 -1.03 -2.14
CA GLU A 31 18.27 -2.26 -1.72
C GLU A 31 17.55 -2.96 -0.55
N MET A 32 16.59 -2.28 0.09
CA MET A 32 15.83 -2.80 1.22
C MET A 32 14.99 -4.01 0.82
N PRO A 33 15.00 -5.10 1.61
CA PRO A 33 14.07 -6.21 1.41
C PRO A 33 12.60 -5.73 1.49
N GLU A 34 11.75 -6.29 0.63
CA GLU A 34 10.33 -5.90 0.54
C GLU A 34 9.60 -5.93 1.90
N SER A 35 9.92 -6.92 2.76
CA SER A 35 9.33 -7.04 4.10
C SER A 35 9.76 -5.93 5.06
N GLU A 36 11.01 -5.48 4.96
CA GLU A 36 11.50 -4.34 5.73
C GLU A 36 10.90 -3.03 5.23
N PHE A 37 10.74 -2.91 3.91
CA PHE A 37 10.08 -1.76 3.28
C PHE A 37 8.61 -1.63 3.71
N HIS A 38 7.87 -2.73 3.74
CA HIS A 38 6.49 -2.75 4.25
C HIS A 38 6.42 -2.39 5.74
N ARG A 39 7.37 -2.86 6.56
CA ARG A 39 7.46 -2.47 7.97
C ARG A 39 7.70 -0.97 8.11
N LEU A 40 8.61 -0.41 7.32
CA LEU A 40 8.89 1.03 7.32
C LEU A 40 7.64 1.85 6.94
N ILE A 41 6.91 1.44 5.90
CA ILE A 41 5.63 2.07 5.52
C ILE A 41 4.65 2.03 6.69
N THR A 42 4.48 0.85 7.31
CA THR A 42 3.57 0.66 8.44
C THR A 42 3.95 1.57 9.62
N GLU A 43 5.23 1.67 9.95
CA GLU A 43 5.74 2.55 11.02
C GLU A 43 5.44 4.03 10.72
N ILE A 44 5.66 4.46 9.46
CA ILE A 44 5.35 5.82 9.01
C ILE A 44 3.85 6.09 9.14
N GLU A 45 3.01 5.21 8.61
CA GLU A 45 1.53 5.34 8.63
C GLU A 45 0.96 5.35 10.04
N GLN A 46 1.60 4.62 10.96
CA GLN A 46 1.20 4.57 12.36
C GLN A 46 1.66 5.78 13.17
N SER A 47 2.63 6.55 12.67
CA SER A 47 3.18 7.70 13.37
C SER A 47 2.11 8.78 13.64
N PRO A 48 2.17 9.46 14.80
CA PRO A 48 1.22 10.54 15.10
C PRO A 48 1.24 11.67 14.07
N LEU A 49 2.42 12.00 13.55
CA LEU A 49 2.58 13.05 12.54
C LEU A 49 1.87 12.67 11.24
N PHE A 50 2.09 11.45 10.74
CA PHE A 50 1.43 11.01 9.51
C PHE A 50 -0.09 11.01 9.67
N LYS A 51 -0.62 10.45 10.78
CA LYS A 51 -2.07 10.45 11.05
C LYS A 51 -2.65 11.86 11.10
N LYS A 52 -1.94 12.81 11.73
CA LYS A 52 -2.34 14.22 11.74
C LYS A 52 -2.41 14.79 10.33
N LEU A 53 -1.37 14.60 9.52
CA LEU A 53 -1.31 15.14 8.16
C LEU A 53 -2.27 14.45 7.18
N TYR A 54 -2.51 13.15 7.36
CA TYR A 54 -3.36 12.34 6.49
C TYR A 54 -4.86 12.49 6.81
N GLN A 55 -5.24 12.40 8.09
CA GLN A 55 -6.65 12.39 8.52
C GLN A 55 -7.13 13.76 9.00
N GLY A 56 -6.30 14.46 9.79
CA GLY A 56 -6.64 15.76 10.36
C GLY A 56 -6.56 16.88 9.33
N GLU A 57 -5.34 17.16 8.88
CA GLU A 57 -5.09 18.24 7.93
C GLU A 57 -5.44 17.83 6.49
N LYS A 58 -5.54 16.54 6.17
CA LYS A 58 -5.80 16.06 4.80
C LYS A 58 -4.83 16.66 3.79
N LEU A 59 -3.54 16.74 4.14
CA LEU A 59 -2.45 17.18 3.26
C LEU A 59 -1.83 16.04 2.47
N ILE A 60 -1.93 14.82 3.02
CA ILE A 60 -1.45 13.60 2.38
C ILE A 60 -2.67 12.89 1.80
N HIS A 61 -2.58 12.47 0.55
CA HIS A 61 -3.62 11.71 -0.13
C HIS A 61 -3.05 10.50 -0.84
N TYR A 62 -3.84 9.43 -0.84
CA TYR A 62 -3.63 8.32 -1.75
C TYR A 62 -4.18 8.66 -3.13
N GLN A 63 -3.33 8.56 -4.14
CA GLN A 63 -3.69 8.73 -5.53
C GLN A 63 -3.51 7.38 -6.25
N ARG A 64 -4.62 6.78 -6.65
CA ARG A 64 -4.61 5.58 -7.49
C ARG A 64 -4.04 5.90 -8.86
N PHE A 65 -3.32 4.93 -9.43
CA PHE A 65 -2.94 5.01 -10.83
C PHE A 65 -4.17 4.81 -11.72
N PRO A 66 -4.25 5.53 -12.86
CA PRO A 66 -5.35 5.33 -13.79
C PRO A 66 -5.26 3.92 -14.38
N ARG A 67 -6.42 3.29 -14.62
CA ARG A 67 -6.52 1.96 -15.26
C ARG A 67 -5.76 0.88 -14.48
N THR A 68 -5.83 0.92 -13.15
CA THR A 68 -5.32 -0.15 -12.29
C THR A 68 -6.37 -0.66 -11.32
N ASP A 69 -6.29 -1.94 -10.99
CA ASP A 69 -7.12 -2.60 -9.98
C ASP A 69 -6.35 -3.75 -9.33
N ILE A 70 -6.98 -4.42 -8.37
CA ILE A 70 -6.53 -5.73 -7.91
C ILE A 70 -6.90 -6.77 -8.97
N SER A 71 -5.95 -7.63 -9.32
CA SER A 71 -6.15 -8.71 -10.29
C SER A 71 -7.34 -9.60 -9.91
N SER A 72 -8.16 -10.03 -10.87
CA SER A 72 -9.15 -11.08 -10.58
C SER A 72 -8.52 -12.41 -10.14
N SER A 73 -7.25 -12.60 -10.50
CA SER A 73 -6.43 -13.76 -10.15
C SER A 73 -5.54 -13.52 -8.94
N PHE A 74 -5.76 -12.43 -8.17
CA PHE A 74 -4.96 -12.02 -7.00
C PHE A 74 -4.55 -13.17 -6.08
N TYR A 75 -5.45 -14.16 -5.91
CA TYR A 75 -5.22 -15.39 -5.16
C TYR A 75 -5.62 -16.67 -5.93
N GLN A 76 -5.49 -16.73 -7.26
CA GLN A 76 -5.62 -18.01 -7.95
C GLN A 76 -4.44 -18.91 -7.55
N LEU A 77 -4.63 -19.67 -6.46
CA LEU A 77 -3.90 -20.88 -6.13
C LEU A 77 -3.96 -21.80 -7.35
N LYS A 78 -2.88 -21.81 -8.15
CA LYS A 78 -2.62 -22.95 -9.02
C LYS A 78 -1.96 -24.02 -8.15
N GLU A 79 -2.77 -24.72 -7.35
CA GLU A 79 -2.34 -25.89 -6.57
C GLU A 79 -1.60 -26.91 -7.46
N GLU A 80 -1.90 -26.93 -8.76
CA GLU A 80 -1.29 -27.84 -9.74
C GLU A 80 0.16 -27.49 -10.14
N MET A 81 0.71 -26.33 -9.75
CA MET A 81 2.03 -25.87 -10.25
C MET A 81 3.13 -25.74 -9.19
N VAL A 82 2.84 -25.91 -7.89
CA VAL A 82 3.86 -25.75 -6.84
C VAL A 82 4.23 -27.12 -6.27
N ALA A 83 5.28 -27.72 -6.82
CA ALA A 83 5.94 -28.91 -6.27
C ALA A 83 6.81 -28.58 -5.03
N ASP A 84 6.40 -27.59 -4.22
CA ASP A 84 7.13 -27.16 -3.03
C ASP A 84 6.24 -27.11 -1.79
N ARG A 85 6.81 -27.52 -0.66
CA ARG A 85 6.12 -27.93 0.58
C ARG A 85 5.69 -26.73 1.44
N GLY A 86 4.85 -25.86 0.89
CA GLY A 86 4.38 -24.66 1.58
C GLY A 86 3.06 -24.15 1.01
N SER A 87 2.07 -25.03 0.85
CA SER A 87 0.70 -24.62 0.53
C SER A 87 0.21 -23.61 1.58
N MET A 88 -0.05 -22.37 1.15
CA MET A 88 -0.61 -21.34 2.01
C MET A 88 -1.99 -21.76 2.47
N ASP A 89 -2.16 -21.95 3.77
CA ASP A 89 -3.42 -22.35 4.38
C ASP A 89 -4.33 -21.12 4.53
N VAL A 90 -4.86 -20.65 3.39
CA VAL A 90 -5.89 -19.60 3.35
C VAL A 90 -7.11 -20.05 4.14
N GLU A 91 -7.37 -21.36 4.17
CA GLU A 91 -8.47 -21.94 4.91
C GLU A 91 -8.30 -21.73 6.42
N SER A 92 -7.10 -21.89 7.00
CA SER A 92 -6.84 -21.53 8.40
C SER A 92 -6.86 -20.05 8.71
N LEU A 93 -6.52 -19.19 7.74
CA LEU A 93 -6.69 -17.75 7.93
C LEU A 93 -8.18 -17.37 8.03
N LEU A 94 -9.03 -18.02 7.23
CA LEU A 94 -10.46 -17.76 7.19
C LEU A 94 -11.25 -18.53 8.26
N LEU A 95 -10.67 -19.62 8.80
CA LEU A 95 -11.18 -20.35 9.96
C LEU A 95 -11.38 -19.37 11.12
N ASN A 96 -12.62 -19.31 11.64
CA ASN A 96 -13.11 -18.38 12.67
C ASN A 96 -13.38 -16.92 12.22
N LYS A 97 -13.23 -16.60 10.93
CA LYS A 97 -13.54 -15.26 10.38
C LYS A 97 -14.79 -15.21 9.50
N GLU A 98 -15.59 -16.28 9.48
CA GLU A 98 -16.83 -16.39 8.69
C GLU A 98 -17.77 -15.19 8.86
N HIS A 99 -17.91 -14.68 10.09
CA HIS A 99 -18.77 -13.53 10.35
C HIS A 99 -18.31 -12.27 9.60
N ILE A 100 -16.99 -12.03 9.52
CA ILE A 100 -16.39 -10.91 8.79
C ILE A 100 -16.61 -11.10 7.28
N ILE A 101 -16.39 -12.32 6.77
CA ILE A 101 -16.58 -12.64 5.36
C ILE A 101 -18.03 -12.37 4.93
N ARG A 102 -19.01 -12.81 5.73
CA ARG A 102 -20.43 -12.53 5.47
C ARG A 102 -20.74 -11.04 5.46
N GLN A 103 -20.08 -10.25 6.31
CA GLN A 103 -20.24 -8.80 6.31
C GLN A 103 -19.63 -8.16 5.06
N ILE A 104 -18.45 -8.58 4.63
CA ILE A 104 -17.82 -8.13 3.38
C ILE A 104 -18.74 -8.44 2.19
N GLN A 105 -19.32 -9.64 2.14
CA GLN A 105 -20.27 -10.02 1.09
C GLN A 105 -21.53 -9.15 1.09
N LYS A 106 -22.09 -8.85 2.27
CA LYS A 106 -23.25 -7.94 2.42
C LYS A 106 -22.93 -6.50 2.02
N LEU A 107 -21.72 -6.03 2.31
CA LEU A 107 -21.26 -4.68 1.97
C LEU A 107 -21.18 -4.49 0.44
N GLY A 108 -20.83 -5.55 -0.28
CA GLY A 108 -20.69 -5.58 -1.73
C GLY A 108 -19.31 -5.11 -2.21
N LEU A 109 -18.93 -5.58 -3.40
CA LEU A 109 -17.59 -5.41 -3.96
C LEU A 109 -17.16 -3.94 -4.08
N GLU A 110 -18.04 -3.08 -4.59
CA GLU A 110 -17.70 -1.66 -4.84
C GLU A 110 -17.43 -0.90 -3.55
N LYS A 111 -18.29 -1.07 -2.54
CA LYS A 111 -18.08 -0.44 -1.22
C LYS A 111 -16.84 -1.02 -0.53
N PHE A 112 -16.64 -2.32 -0.59
CA PHE A 112 -15.45 -2.96 -0.01
C PHE A 112 -14.17 -2.42 -0.67
N LYS A 113 -14.13 -2.36 -2.00
CA LYS A 113 -13.02 -1.75 -2.75
C LYS A 113 -12.79 -0.31 -2.32
N ARG A 114 -13.83 0.52 -2.30
CA ARG A 114 -13.73 1.95 -2.02
C ARG A 114 -13.27 2.28 -0.60
N TYR A 115 -13.74 1.55 0.40
CA TYR A 115 -13.53 1.91 1.81
C TYR A 115 -12.43 1.11 2.50
N PHE A 116 -12.10 -0.09 2.00
CA PHE A 116 -11.17 -0.99 2.67
C PHE A 116 -9.92 -1.31 1.84
N LEU A 117 -10.06 -1.55 0.53
CA LEU A 117 -8.91 -1.86 -0.32
C LEU A 117 -8.23 -0.59 -0.85
N PHE A 118 -9.04 0.40 -1.22
CA PHE A 118 -8.63 1.66 -1.82
C PHE A 118 -9.25 2.85 -1.06
N PRO A 119 -9.01 2.97 0.26
CA PRO A 119 -9.67 3.98 1.08
C PRO A 119 -9.48 5.37 0.47
N GLU A 120 -10.57 5.92 -0.07
CA GLU A 120 -10.56 7.27 -0.62
C GLU A 120 -10.41 8.28 0.52
N SER A 121 -9.31 9.04 0.48
CA SER A 121 -9.07 10.26 1.26
C SER A 121 -9.26 10.14 2.79
N GLY A 122 -8.20 9.80 3.52
CA GLY A 122 -8.01 10.23 4.92
C GLY A 122 -9.08 9.83 5.94
N MET A 123 -10.07 9.02 5.55
CA MET A 123 -11.24 8.76 6.37
C MET A 123 -10.82 8.02 7.64
N ASN A 124 -11.38 8.44 8.76
CA ASN A 124 -11.22 7.71 10.01
C ASN A 124 -12.20 6.53 10.08
N LEU A 125 -12.03 5.70 11.11
CA LEU A 125 -12.82 4.47 11.27
C LEU A 125 -14.30 4.79 11.48
N GLU A 126 -14.60 5.91 12.12
CA GLU A 126 -15.96 6.37 12.41
C GLU A 126 -16.69 6.82 11.13
N GLU A 127 -16.00 7.50 10.23
CA GLU A 127 -16.51 7.89 8.91
C GLU A 127 -16.78 6.65 8.06
N ILE A 128 -15.84 5.70 8.00
CA ILE A 128 -16.01 4.44 7.26
C ILE A 128 -17.17 3.64 7.82
N ALA A 129 -17.28 3.54 9.15
CA ALA A 129 -18.37 2.84 9.83
C ALA A 129 -19.73 3.44 9.43
N ARG A 130 -19.85 4.77 9.42
CA ARG A 130 -21.06 5.48 9.00
C ARG A 130 -21.42 5.24 7.53
N GLU A 131 -20.46 5.34 6.61
CA GLU A 131 -20.70 5.15 5.16
C GLU A 131 -21.02 3.69 4.80
N CYS A 132 -20.48 2.74 5.57
CA CYS A 132 -20.71 1.32 5.40
C CYS A 132 -21.93 0.79 6.17
N GLY A 133 -22.46 1.55 7.13
CA GLY A 133 -23.51 1.08 8.04
C GLY A 133 -23.03 -0.05 8.96
N LEU A 134 -21.77 0.02 9.39
CA LEU A 134 -21.08 -0.97 10.23
C LEU A 134 -20.74 -0.37 11.59
N ASP A 135 -20.45 -1.22 12.58
CA ASP A 135 -19.83 -0.78 13.83
C ASP A 135 -18.33 -0.51 13.60
N VAL A 136 -17.74 0.45 14.34
CA VAL A 136 -16.29 0.74 14.31
C VAL A 136 -15.46 -0.51 14.60
N SER A 137 -15.93 -1.39 15.48
CA SER A 137 -15.31 -2.69 15.78
C SER A 137 -15.27 -3.61 14.55
N GLU A 138 -16.31 -3.60 13.72
CA GLU A 138 -16.38 -4.40 12.50
C GLU A 138 -15.42 -3.87 11.44
N VAL A 139 -15.36 -2.55 11.28
CA VAL A 139 -14.38 -1.89 10.41
C VAL A 139 -12.95 -2.25 10.80
N ARG A 140 -12.63 -2.24 12.10
CA ARG A 140 -11.30 -2.66 12.60
C ARG A 140 -10.99 -4.12 12.27
N LYS A 141 -11.96 -5.02 12.44
CA LYS A 141 -11.78 -6.45 12.12
C LYS A 141 -11.56 -6.68 10.63
N MET A 142 -12.29 -5.97 9.77
CA MET A 142 -12.09 -6.03 8.31
C MET A 142 -10.71 -5.53 7.90
N ASN A 143 -10.28 -4.37 8.42
CA ASN A 143 -8.93 -3.86 8.15
C ASN A 143 -7.85 -4.84 8.60
N LYS A 144 -8.00 -5.42 9.80
CA LYS A 144 -7.07 -6.43 10.30
C LYS A 144 -6.99 -7.67 9.39
N LEU A 145 -8.12 -8.14 8.87
CA LEU A 145 -8.15 -9.25 7.92
C LEU A 145 -7.40 -8.90 6.62
N ILE A 146 -7.56 -7.69 6.11
CA ILE A 146 -6.86 -7.22 4.90
C ILE A 146 -5.36 -7.10 5.15
N ASP A 147 -4.95 -6.60 6.31
CA ASP A 147 -3.55 -6.51 6.68
C ASP A 147 -2.91 -7.90 6.77
N GLU A 148 -3.58 -8.84 7.46
CA GLU A 148 -3.14 -10.25 7.55
C GLU A 148 -3.04 -10.91 6.16
N LEU A 149 -4.03 -10.67 5.29
CA LEU A 149 -4.03 -11.15 3.89
C LEU A 149 -2.91 -10.53 3.05
N SER A 150 -2.62 -9.24 3.25
CA SER A 150 -1.58 -8.51 2.51
C SER A 150 -0.20 -9.05 2.88
N ILE A 151 0.08 -9.20 4.18
CA ILE A 151 1.33 -9.78 4.68
C ILE A 151 1.53 -11.19 4.14
N MET A 152 0.49 -12.03 4.13
CA MET A 152 0.61 -13.39 3.59
C MET A 152 0.83 -13.41 2.06
N SER A 153 0.25 -12.46 1.33
CA SER A 153 0.37 -12.39 -0.13
C SER A 153 1.77 -12.03 -0.63
N GLU A 154 2.54 -11.27 0.16
CA GLU A 154 3.91 -10.85 -0.18
C GLU A 154 4.88 -12.04 -0.38
N PHE A 155 4.53 -13.23 0.14
CA PHE A 155 5.38 -14.42 0.10
C PHE A 155 4.97 -15.47 -0.95
N TYR A 156 3.94 -15.22 -1.78
CA TYR A 156 3.25 -16.32 -2.48
C TYR A 156 3.00 -16.16 -3.99
N HIS A 157 3.72 -15.29 -4.71
CA HIS A 157 3.66 -15.30 -6.19
C HIS A 157 4.95 -15.87 -6.79
N PRO A 158 5.18 -17.20 -6.75
CA PRO A 158 6.32 -17.79 -7.43
C PRO A 158 6.19 -17.52 -8.93
N SER A 159 7.22 -16.94 -9.52
CA SER A 159 7.31 -16.84 -10.97
C SER A 159 7.66 -18.19 -11.56
N ASN A 160 7.09 -18.50 -12.73
CA ASN A 160 7.48 -19.68 -13.52
C ASN A 160 8.86 -19.52 -14.18
N VAL A 161 9.55 -18.40 -13.96
CA VAL A 161 10.89 -18.14 -14.48
C VAL A 161 11.91 -18.84 -13.58
N THR A 162 12.37 -20.02 -14.01
CA THR A 162 13.48 -20.71 -13.37
C THR A 162 14.80 -20.10 -13.87
N SER A 163 15.51 -19.39 -12.99
CA SER A 163 16.89 -18.99 -13.27
C SER A 163 17.74 -19.22 -12.02
N GLY A 164 18.88 -19.89 -12.19
CA GLY A 164 19.71 -20.43 -11.10
C GLY A 164 20.10 -19.41 -10.04
N GLY A 165 19.28 -19.29 -9.00
CA GLY A 165 19.52 -18.46 -7.82
C GLY A 165 18.77 -17.12 -7.77
N ILE A 166 18.04 -16.71 -8.82
CA ILE A 166 17.24 -15.48 -8.81
C ILE A 166 15.75 -15.85 -8.73
N HIS A 167 15.10 -15.43 -7.65
CA HIS A 167 13.67 -15.59 -7.43
C HIS A 167 12.93 -14.43 -8.09
N TYR A 168 12.01 -14.73 -9.00
CA TYR A 168 11.10 -13.72 -9.56
C TYR A 168 9.74 -13.86 -8.91
N SER A 169 9.07 -12.73 -8.68
CA SER A 169 7.67 -12.70 -8.24
C SER A 169 6.80 -11.98 -9.26
N LYS A 170 5.57 -12.48 -9.45
CA LYS A 170 4.60 -11.81 -10.34
C LYS A 170 3.92 -10.67 -9.59
N VAL A 171 4.23 -9.43 -9.97
CA VAL A 171 3.69 -8.23 -9.29
C VAL A 171 2.39 -7.69 -9.90
N ALA A 172 2.15 -7.92 -11.20
CA ALA A 172 0.93 -7.49 -11.90
C ALA A 172 0.63 -8.34 -13.16
N SER A 173 -0.60 -8.22 -13.68
CA SER A 173 -1.02 -8.68 -15.00
C SER A 173 -1.69 -7.57 -15.78
N VAL A 174 -1.64 -7.68 -17.11
CA VAL A 174 -2.52 -6.89 -18.00
C VAL A 174 -3.79 -7.70 -18.22
N GLU A 175 -4.91 -7.16 -17.78
CA GLU A 175 -6.24 -7.77 -17.84
C GLU A 175 -7.16 -6.93 -18.73
N LYS A 176 -8.28 -7.51 -19.17
CA LYS A 176 -9.25 -6.83 -20.02
C LYS A 176 -10.57 -6.65 -19.27
N ASP A 177 -11.05 -5.41 -19.21
CA ASP A 177 -12.36 -5.03 -18.70
C ASP A 177 -13.25 -4.50 -19.84
N GLU A 178 -14.48 -4.09 -19.49
CA GLU A 178 -15.44 -3.51 -20.45
C GLU A 178 -14.91 -2.23 -21.14
N LYS A 179 -13.96 -1.53 -20.53
CA LYS A 179 -13.40 -0.25 -20.97
C LYS A 179 -12.03 -0.41 -21.64
N GLY A 180 -11.49 -1.62 -21.79
CA GLY A 180 -10.19 -1.91 -22.44
C GLY A 180 -9.23 -2.68 -21.54
N PHE A 181 -7.95 -2.28 -21.50
CA PHE A 181 -6.94 -2.94 -20.65
C PHE A 181 -6.80 -2.28 -19.28
N VAL A 182 -6.54 -3.08 -18.25
CA VAL A 182 -6.30 -2.68 -16.87
C VAL A 182 -5.07 -3.41 -16.34
N ILE A 183 -4.29 -2.75 -15.48
CA ILE A 183 -3.22 -3.41 -14.74
C ILE A 183 -3.82 -3.98 -13.45
N GLY A 184 -3.89 -5.31 -13.36
CA GLY A 184 -4.30 -6.04 -12.18
C GLY A 184 -3.09 -6.36 -11.30
N TYR A 185 -2.95 -5.69 -10.16
CA TYR A 185 -1.86 -5.95 -9.22
C TYR A 185 -2.13 -7.20 -8.38
N PHE A 186 -1.06 -7.89 -8.00
CA PHE A 186 -1.06 -9.05 -7.08
C PHE A 186 -0.77 -8.69 -5.62
N SER A 187 -0.56 -7.40 -5.34
CA SER A 187 -0.53 -6.85 -3.97
C SER A 187 -1.50 -5.68 -3.81
N ALA A 188 -2.24 -5.68 -2.70
CA ALA A 188 -3.15 -4.59 -2.36
C ALA A 188 -2.38 -3.30 -2.03
N SER A 189 -1.20 -3.39 -1.41
CA SER A 189 -0.36 -2.23 -1.09
C SER A 189 0.07 -1.49 -2.36
N VAL A 190 0.44 -2.23 -3.40
CA VAL A 190 0.81 -1.67 -4.72
C VAL A 190 -0.42 -1.13 -5.46
N ALA A 191 -1.56 -1.83 -5.37
CA ALA A 191 -2.80 -1.44 -6.05
C ALA A 191 -3.38 -0.10 -5.53
N ARG A 192 -3.08 0.26 -4.28
CA ARG A 192 -3.50 1.53 -3.65
C ARG A 192 -2.91 2.77 -4.35
N GLY A 193 -1.80 2.61 -5.08
CA GLY A 193 -1.18 3.68 -5.86
C GLY A 193 -0.07 4.39 -5.10
N ARG A 194 -0.04 5.73 -5.17
CA ARG A 194 1.03 6.54 -4.58
C ARG A 194 0.52 7.56 -3.57
N TYR A 195 1.38 7.96 -2.66
CA TYR A 195 1.18 9.15 -1.86
C TYR A 195 1.37 10.42 -2.69
N SER A 196 0.51 11.38 -2.44
CA SER A 196 0.61 12.75 -2.93
C SER A 196 0.52 13.69 -1.74
N ILE A 197 1.35 14.73 -1.74
CA ILE A 197 1.43 15.71 -0.66
C ILE A 197 1.10 17.08 -1.26
N ASP A 198 0.12 17.76 -0.68
CA ASP A 198 -0.21 19.14 -1.01
C ASP A 198 0.74 20.09 -0.29
N TYR A 199 1.88 20.38 -0.93
CA TYR A 199 2.89 21.28 -0.39
C TYR A 199 2.43 22.74 -0.40
N GLU A 200 1.52 23.13 -1.28
CA GLU A 200 0.99 24.51 -1.33
C GLU A 200 0.16 24.76 -0.07
N ARG A 201 -0.78 23.86 0.24
CA ARG A 201 -1.58 23.93 1.45
C ARG A 201 -0.76 23.72 2.73
N PHE A 202 0.34 22.97 2.66
CA PHE A 202 1.26 22.84 3.80
C PHE A 202 1.90 24.18 4.19
N GLU A 203 2.26 25.03 3.20
CA GLU A 203 2.82 26.35 3.47
C GLU A 203 1.80 27.32 4.10
N GLU A 204 0.50 27.10 3.89
CA GLU A 204 -0.59 27.88 4.50
C GLU A 204 -0.83 27.55 5.98
N LEU A 205 -0.29 26.43 6.49
CA LEU A 205 -0.40 26.02 7.90
C LEU A 205 0.66 26.69 8.81
N LYS A 206 1.52 27.56 8.25
CA LYS A 206 2.54 28.30 9.00
C LYS A 206 1.99 29.42 9.86
#